data_AF-A0A9E5TJX1-F1
#
_entry.id   AF-A0A9E5TJX1-F1
#
_cell.length_a   1.000
_cell.length_b   1.000
_cell.length_c   1.000
_cell.angle_alpha   90.00
_cell.angle_beta   90.00
_cell.angle_gamma   90.00
#
_symmetry.space_group_name_H-M   'P 1'
#
loop_
_entity.id
_entity.type
_entity.pdbx_description
1 polymer ?
#
loop_
_entity_poly.entity_id
_entity_poly.type
_entity_poly.pdbx_seq_one_letter_code
_entity_poly.pdbx_strand_id
1 'polypeptide(L)'
;LSVGVIQSAAANPDLGSFLFDPDYPATDDRFQYLRPVKRREAYAADVTYGTNNEFGFDYLRDNMVLDLSQCVQRELHYAIVDEVDNILIDEARTPLIISGQAEESAEYYETFARLVPRLRREAHYVVDEKARVVTLTEEGIANIENWLGIDNLYSPENFGLTPYLDNALRAQVLFKRDRDYIVQDHQVIIVDEFTGRLMHGRRYSEG
;
A
#
# COMPACT_ATOMS: atom_id res chain seq x y z
N LEU A 1 30.68 -16.07 -18.00
CA LEU A 1 29.26 -16.07 -17.63
C LEU A 1 29.18 -15.84 -16.14
N SER A 2 28.63 -14.71 -15.69
CA SER A 2 28.35 -14.44 -14.28
C SER A 2 26.97 -14.99 -13.91
N VAL A 3 26.84 -15.48 -12.68
CA VAL A 3 25.59 -16.05 -12.17
C VAL A 3 25.21 -15.32 -10.89
N GLY A 4 24.05 -14.67 -10.91
CA GLY A 4 23.41 -14.09 -9.74
C GLY A 4 22.46 -15.09 -9.10
N VAL A 5 22.37 -15.06 -7.78
CA VAL A 5 21.45 -15.90 -7.00
C VAL A 5 20.68 -15.02 -6.05
N ILE A 6 19.35 -15.07 -6.13
CA ILE A 6 18.42 -14.35 -5.26
C ILE A 6 17.68 -15.39 -4.42
N GLN A 7 17.88 -15.31 -3.11
CA GLN A 7 17.20 -16.15 -2.13
C GLN A 7 16.29 -15.28 -1.27
N SER A 8 15.26 -15.92 -0.70
CA SER A 8 14.42 -15.24 0.26
C SER A 8 15.21 -15.02 1.56
N ALA A 9 15.56 -13.76 1.80
CA ALA A 9 16.06 -13.29 3.08
C ALA A 9 15.04 -12.26 3.57
N ALA A 10 14.31 -12.61 4.63
CA ALA A 10 13.23 -11.81 5.20
C ALA A 10 13.50 -10.29 5.19
N ALA A 11 12.48 -9.49 4.87
CA ALA A 11 12.38 -8.02 4.90
C ALA A 11 13.46 -7.17 4.19
N ASN A 12 14.73 -7.56 4.13
CA ASN A 12 15.81 -6.83 3.47
C ASN A 12 16.34 -7.60 2.23
N PRO A 13 15.99 -7.15 1.02
CA PRO A 13 16.38 -7.80 -0.23
C PRO A 13 17.89 -7.99 -0.43
N ASP A 14 18.70 -7.10 0.14
CA ASP A 14 20.15 -7.13 0.01
C ASP A 14 20.78 -8.27 0.82
N LEU A 15 20.10 -8.78 1.85
CA LEU A 15 20.62 -9.89 2.66
C LEU A 15 20.48 -11.26 1.98
N GLY A 16 19.73 -11.34 0.88
CA GLY A 16 19.47 -12.57 0.13
C GLY A 16 20.03 -12.56 -1.29
N SER A 17 20.95 -11.66 -1.61
CA SER A 17 21.46 -11.47 -2.98
C SER A 17 22.94 -11.86 -3.06
N PHE A 18 23.28 -12.69 -4.04
CA PHE A 18 24.63 -13.25 -4.17
C PHE A 18 25.10 -13.27 -5.63
N LEU A 19 26.42 -13.25 -5.82
CA LEU A 19 27.07 -13.71 -7.04
C LEU A 19 27.79 -15.03 -6.76
N PHE A 20 27.71 -15.95 -7.72
CA PHE A 20 28.49 -17.18 -7.68
C PHE A 20 29.98 -16.85 -7.89
N ASP A 21 30.81 -17.27 -6.94
CA ASP A 21 32.24 -17.05 -6.87
C ASP A 21 32.92 -18.28 -6.24
N PRO A 22 33.55 -19.17 -7.04
CA PRO A 22 34.21 -20.39 -6.55
C PRO A 22 35.31 -20.14 -5.53
N ASP A 23 35.91 -18.95 -5.53
CA ASP A 23 37.02 -18.61 -4.65
C ASP A 23 36.54 -17.91 -3.38
N TYR A 24 35.22 -17.67 -3.23
CA TYR A 24 34.66 -17.01 -2.05
C TYR A 24 34.66 -17.94 -0.83
N PRO A 25 35.39 -17.59 0.25
CA PRO A 25 35.49 -18.42 1.44
C PRO A 25 34.27 -18.20 2.34
N ALA A 26 33.15 -18.83 2.01
CA ALA A 26 31.95 -18.79 2.84
C ALA A 26 32.19 -19.52 4.17
N THR A 27 31.76 -18.91 5.28
CA THR A 27 31.84 -19.51 6.63
C THR A 27 30.72 -20.51 6.93
N ASP A 28 29.68 -20.52 6.10
CA ASP A 28 28.50 -21.39 6.22
C ASP A 28 28.36 -22.18 4.92
N ASP A 29 28.35 -23.52 5.03
CA ASP A 29 28.30 -24.45 3.91
C ASP A 29 27.08 -24.22 3.00
N ARG A 30 25.98 -23.65 3.53
CA ARG A 30 24.77 -23.33 2.74
C ARG A 30 25.02 -22.23 1.70
N PHE A 31 26.02 -21.39 1.93
CA PHE A 31 26.38 -20.28 1.06
C PHE A 31 27.74 -20.50 0.39
N GLN A 32 28.17 -21.77 0.29
CA GLN A 32 29.42 -22.09 -0.38
C GLN A 32 29.41 -21.52 -1.80
N TYR A 33 30.47 -20.78 -2.14
CA TYR A 33 30.63 -20.09 -3.42
C TYR A 33 29.64 -18.95 -3.68
N LEU A 34 28.90 -18.48 -2.67
CA LEU A 34 27.95 -17.37 -2.81
C LEU A 34 28.50 -16.13 -2.11
N ARG A 35 29.06 -15.20 -2.89
CA ARG A 35 29.51 -13.91 -2.38
C ARG A 35 28.32 -12.97 -2.23
N PRO A 36 28.04 -12.41 -1.05
CA PRO A 36 26.96 -11.45 -0.86
C PRO A 36 27.17 -10.19 -1.70
N VAL A 37 26.10 -9.71 -2.33
CA VAL A 37 26.07 -8.51 -3.17
C VAL A 37 24.77 -7.74 -2.95
N LYS A 38 24.68 -6.52 -3.49
CA LYS A 38 23.40 -5.80 -3.53
C LYS A 38 22.44 -6.45 -4.54
N ARG A 39 21.13 -6.30 -4.31
CA ARG A 39 20.10 -6.88 -5.19
C ARG A 39 20.29 -6.52 -6.67
N ARG A 40 20.62 -5.26 -6.95
CA ARG A 40 20.91 -4.76 -8.31
C ARG A 40 22.12 -5.43 -8.98
N GLU A 41 23.16 -5.78 -8.21
CA GLU A 41 24.34 -6.48 -8.74
C GLU A 41 24.00 -7.93 -9.13
N ALA A 42 23.11 -8.59 -8.38
CA ALA A 42 22.64 -9.94 -8.72
C ALA A 42 21.82 -9.99 -10.03
N TYR A 43 20.99 -8.97 -10.29
CA TYR A 43 20.26 -8.83 -11.55
C TYR A 43 21.15 -8.43 -12.74
N ALA A 44 22.30 -7.81 -12.48
CA ALA A 44 23.28 -7.43 -13.49
C ALA A 44 24.14 -8.61 -13.99
N ALA A 45 24.04 -9.77 -13.36
CA ALA A 45 24.66 -10.99 -13.83
C ALA A 45 24.10 -11.45 -15.19
N ASP A 46 24.86 -12.25 -15.93
CA ASP A 46 24.42 -12.78 -17.23
C ASP A 46 23.17 -13.64 -17.07
N VAL A 47 23.14 -14.49 -16.04
CA VAL A 47 22.01 -15.33 -15.63
C VAL A 47 21.70 -15.08 -14.15
N THR A 48 20.43 -14.93 -13.80
CA THR A 48 19.99 -14.74 -12.41
C THR A 48 19.02 -15.86 -12.02
N TYR A 49 19.38 -16.63 -11.00
CA TYR A 49 18.52 -17.63 -10.37
C TYR A 49 17.78 -17.01 -9.19
N GLY A 50 16.54 -17.44 -8.97
CA GLY A 50 15.76 -17.02 -7.82
C GLY A 50 14.37 -17.65 -7.83
N THR A 51 13.58 -17.34 -6.81
CA THR A 51 12.19 -17.80 -6.71
C THR A 51 11.23 -16.83 -7.39
N ASN A 52 10.10 -17.34 -7.87
CA ASN A 52 8.99 -16.52 -8.40
C ASN A 52 8.58 -15.38 -7.45
N ASN A 53 8.49 -15.63 -6.14
CA ASN A 53 8.12 -14.63 -5.14
C ASN A 53 9.11 -13.46 -5.10
N GLU A 54 10.41 -13.73 -5.06
CA GLU A 54 11.42 -12.66 -5.03
C GLU A 54 11.43 -11.84 -6.32
N PHE A 55 11.33 -12.48 -7.50
CA PHE A 55 11.22 -11.76 -8.78
C PHE A 55 9.96 -10.91 -8.84
N GLY A 56 8.82 -11.45 -8.42
CA GLY A 56 7.56 -10.71 -8.41
C GLY A 56 7.59 -9.54 -7.42
N PHE A 57 8.14 -9.72 -6.22
CA PHE A 57 8.20 -8.67 -5.22
C PHE A 57 9.19 -7.57 -5.59
N ASP A 58 10.32 -7.90 -6.22
CA ASP A 58 11.23 -6.91 -6.76
C ASP A 58 10.56 -6.08 -7.87
N TYR A 59 9.80 -6.72 -8.76
CA TYR A 59 9.02 -6.00 -9.77
C TYR A 59 8.00 -5.05 -9.14
N LEU A 60 7.25 -5.51 -8.13
CA LEU A 60 6.29 -4.67 -7.42
C LEU A 60 7.00 -3.50 -6.70
N ARG A 61 8.13 -3.74 -6.03
CA ARG A 61 8.91 -2.70 -5.35
C ARG A 61 9.49 -1.68 -6.33
N ASP A 62 9.99 -2.13 -7.49
CA ASP A 62 10.52 -1.24 -8.53
C ASP A 62 9.46 -0.28 -9.09
N ASN A 63 8.18 -0.64 -9.00
CA ASN A 63 7.05 0.25 -9.37
C ASN A 63 6.61 1.18 -8.22
N MET A 64 7.23 1.08 -7.04
CA MET A 64 6.95 1.91 -5.86
C MET A 64 8.11 2.86 -5.52
N VAL A 65 9.25 2.78 -6.22
CA VAL A 65 10.40 3.66 -5.94
C VAL A 65 10.13 5.11 -6.38
N LEU A 66 10.81 6.05 -5.71
CA LEU A 66 10.70 7.48 -6.05
C LEU A 66 11.62 7.88 -7.20
N ASP A 67 12.72 7.14 -7.40
CA ASP A 67 13.73 7.44 -8.42
C ASP A 67 14.17 6.16 -9.15
N LEU A 68 14.35 6.26 -10.47
CA LEU A 68 14.73 5.13 -11.33
C LEU A 68 16.07 4.50 -10.96
N SER A 69 16.98 5.24 -10.31
CA SER A 69 18.26 4.69 -9.85
C SER A 69 18.10 3.67 -8.72
N GLN A 70 16.94 3.65 -8.07
CA GLN A 70 16.58 2.72 -6.99
C GLN A 70 16.01 1.40 -7.53
N CYS A 71 15.62 1.32 -8.80
CA CYS A 71 15.19 0.06 -9.40
C CYS A 71 16.30 -0.99 -9.37
N VAL A 72 15.94 -2.22 -9.02
CA VAL A 72 16.88 -3.34 -8.90
C VAL A 72 16.83 -4.26 -10.12
N GLN A 73 15.66 -4.42 -10.75
CA GLN A 73 15.52 -5.21 -11.96
C GLN A 73 16.02 -4.45 -13.19
N ARG A 74 16.40 -5.23 -14.20
CA ARG A 74 16.63 -4.76 -15.57
C ARG A 74 15.43 -5.12 -16.44
N GLU A 75 15.46 -4.69 -17.70
CA GLU A 75 14.46 -5.09 -18.69
C GLU A 75 14.24 -6.62 -18.71
N LEU A 76 12.98 -7.03 -18.79
CA LEU A 76 12.55 -8.43 -18.72
C LEU A 76 12.71 -9.10 -20.09
N HIS A 77 13.77 -9.89 -20.26
CA HIS A 77 14.11 -10.47 -21.56
C HIS A 77 13.59 -11.91 -21.73
N TYR A 78 13.98 -12.79 -20.81
CA TYR A 78 13.70 -14.22 -20.90
C TYR A 78 13.73 -14.87 -19.52
N ALA A 79 12.82 -15.82 -19.28
CA ALA A 79 12.75 -16.59 -18.06
C ALA A 79 12.54 -18.07 -18.40
N ILE A 80 13.28 -18.94 -17.72
CA ILE A 80 13.02 -20.37 -17.68
C ILE A 80 12.43 -20.66 -16.32
N VAL A 81 11.23 -21.21 -16.30
CA VAL A 81 10.51 -21.55 -15.06
C VAL A 81 10.66 -23.04 -14.83
N ASP A 82 11.37 -23.38 -13.77
CA ASP A 82 11.38 -24.75 -13.23
C ASP A 82 10.08 -25.02 -12.47
N GLU A 83 9.62 -26.28 -12.43
CA GLU A 83 8.35 -26.68 -11.82
C GLU A 83 7.15 -25.82 -12.31
N VAL A 84 7.03 -25.68 -13.63
CA VAL A 84 6.13 -24.72 -14.30
C VAL A 84 4.65 -24.89 -13.93
N ASP A 85 4.20 -26.11 -13.67
CA ASP A 85 2.84 -26.41 -13.22
C ASP A 85 2.60 -25.89 -11.80
N ASN A 86 3.52 -26.12 -10.88
CA ASN A 86 3.41 -25.57 -9.53
C ASN A 86 3.39 -24.03 -9.55
N ILE A 87 4.29 -23.40 -10.31
CA ILE A 87 4.43 -21.94 -10.31
C ILE A 87 3.30 -21.23 -11.08
N LEU A 88 2.99 -21.66 -12.31
CA LEU A 88 2.06 -20.94 -13.19
C LEU A 88 0.61 -21.41 -13.08
N ILE A 89 0.33 -22.53 -12.39
CA ILE A 89 -1.03 -23.03 -12.18
C ILE A 89 -1.40 -22.96 -10.70
N ASP A 90 -0.64 -23.63 -9.83
CA ASP A 90 -1.04 -23.80 -8.44
C ASP A 90 -0.81 -22.54 -7.60
N GLU A 91 0.39 -21.96 -7.67
CA GLU A 91 0.75 -20.75 -6.90
C GLU A 91 0.10 -19.49 -7.47
N ALA A 92 -0.09 -19.41 -8.79
CA ALA A 92 -0.71 -18.28 -9.48
C ALA A 92 -2.17 -18.00 -9.07
N ARG A 93 -2.81 -18.90 -8.30
CA ARG A 93 -4.15 -18.69 -7.74
C ARG A 93 -4.20 -17.60 -6.66
N THR A 94 -3.07 -17.34 -5.99
CA THR A 94 -2.97 -16.31 -4.95
C THR A 94 -2.15 -15.14 -5.47
N PRO A 95 -2.68 -13.90 -5.50
CA PRO A 95 -1.93 -12.76 -5.99
C PRO A 95 -0.75 -12.43 -5.07
N LEU A 96 0.31 -11.88 -5.66
CA LEU A 96 1.44 -11.34 -4.92
C LEU A 96 1.09 -9.93 -4.42
N ILE A 97 1.11 -9.73 -3.11
CA ILE A 97 0.66 -8.47 -2.47
C ILE A 97 1.76 -7.95 -1.55
N ILE A 98 2.20 -6.71 -1.77
CA ILE A 98 2.96 -5.96 -0.78
C ILE A 98 1.97 -5.35 0.20
N SER A 99 2.03 -5.76 1.46
CA SER A 99 1.29 -5.14 2.55
C SER A 99 2.29 -4.47 3.50
N GLY A 100 1.94 -3.27 3.94
CA GLY A 100 2.66 -2.52 4.97
C GLY A 100 1.80 -2.38 6.22
N GLN A 101 2.42 -2.10 7.36
CA GLN A 101 1.67 -1.58 8.48
C GLN A 101 1.16 -0.20 8.08
N ALA A 102 -0.15 0.01 8.18
CA ALA A 102 -0.71 1.34 8.03
C ALA A 102 -0.23 2.16 9.24
N GLU A 103 0.54 3.23 9.01
CA GLU A 103 0.74 4.29 9.99
C GLU A 103 -0.54 5.14 10.06
N GLU A 104 -1.68 4.50 10.33
CA GLU A 104 -2.92 5.20 10.59
C GLU A 104 -2.87 5.73 12.02
N SER A 105 -2.71 7.04 12.16
CA SER A 105 -2.86 7.67 13.47
C SER A 105 -4.35 7.73 13.79
N ALA A 106 -4.80 6.81 14.65
CA ALA A 106 -6.17 6.81 15.19
C ALA A 106 -6.58 8.20 15.72
N GLU A 107 -5.62 8.99 16.21
CA GLU A 107 -5.81 10.36 16.67
C GLU A 107 -6.35 11.30 15.58
N TYR A 108 -5.92 11.15 14.33
CA TYR A 108 -6.42 12.00 13.23
C TYR A 108 -7.87 11.66 12.89
N TYR A 109 -8.23 10.38 12.83
CA TYR A 109 -9.63 9.97 12.65
C TYR A 109 -10.52 10.53 13.76
N GLU A 110 -10.11 10.43 15.02
CA GLU A 110 -10.86 11.00 16.15
C GLU A 110 -10.93 12.52 16.09
N THR A 111 -9.86 13.18 15.66
CA THR A 111 -9.82 14.65 15.53
C THR A 111 -10.77 15.13 14.45
N PHE A 112 -10.69 14.58 13.24
CA PHE A 112 -11.59 14.98 12.15
C PHE A 112 -13.05 14.56 12.40
N ALA A 113 -13.30 13.41 13.05
CA ALA A 113 -14.64 13.03 13.48
C ALA A 113 -15.28 14.03 14.48
N ARG A 114 -14.46 14.76 15.25
CA ARG A 114 -14.93 15.84 16.15
C ARG A 114 -15.10 17.18 15.43
N LEU A 115 -14.27 17.48 14.44
CA LEU A 115 -14.26 18.78 13.74
C LEU A 115 -15.30 18.84 12.62
N VAL A 116 -15.39 17.82 11.78
CA VAL A 116 -16.27 17.78 10.60
C VAL A 116 -17.75 18.04 10.94
N PRO A 117 -18.33 17.54 12.04
CA PRO A 117 -19.73 17.83 12.38
C PRO A 117 -20.03 19.32 12.63
N ARG A 118 -19.00 20.15 12.85
CA ARG A 118 -19.14 21.60 13.02
C ARG A 118 -19.29 22.32 11.67
N LEU A 119 -18.99 21.65 10.56
CA LEU A 119 -19.13 22.18 9.21
C LEU A 119 -20.61 22.24 8.80
N ARG A 120 -20.95 23.21 7.94
CA ARG A 120 -22.32 23.45 7.48
C ARG A 120 -22.39 23.26 5.97
N ARG A 121 -23.38 22.48 5.52
CA ARG A 121 -23.69 22.30 4.08
C ARG A 121 -23.94 23.67 3.43
N GLU A 122 -23.51 23.83 2.19
CA GLU A 122 -23.61 25.03 1.34
C GLU A 122 -22.79 26.24 1.82
N ALA A 123 -22.29 26.26 3.06
CA ALA A 123 -21.34 27.27 3.53
C ALA A 123 -19.90 26.75 3.49
N HIS A 124 -19.67 25.59 4.12
CA HIS A 124 -18.34 25.02 4.32
C HIS A 124 -18.03 23.85 3.39
N TYR A 125 -19.05 23.23 2.79
CA TYR A 125 -18.88 22.17 1.80
C TYR A 125 -20.09 22.09 0.86
N VAL A 126 -19.85 21.55 -0.33
CA VAL A 126 -20.85 21.26 -1.37
C VAL A 126 -20.92 19.77 -1.58
N VAL A 127 -22.13 19.26 -1.87
CA VAL A 127 -22.38 17.83 -2.11
C VAL A 127 -22.89 17.65 -3.54
N ASP A 128 -22.18 16.85 -4.33
CA ASP A 128 -22.72 16.29 -5.56
C ASP A 128 -23.34 14.92 -5.24
N GLU A 129 -24.67 14.89 -5.14
CA GLU A 129 -25.40 13.66 -4.81
C GLU A 129 -25.38 12.64 -5.96
N LYS A 130 -25.20 13.07 -7.22
CA LYS A 130 -25.10 12.14 -8.36
C LYS A 130 -23.75 11.46 -8.40
N ALA A 131 -22.68 12.22 -8.16
CA ALA A 131 -21.32 11.70 -8.11
C ALA A 131 -20.98 11.04 -6.76
N ARG A 132 -21.80 11.26 -5.72
CA ARG A 132 -21.49 10.94 -4.32
C ARG A 132 -20.12 11.51 -3.92
N VAL A 133 -19.91 12.79 -4.21
CA VAL A 133 -18.70 13.54 -3.87
C VAL A 133 -19.04 14.69 -2.94
N VAL A 134 -18.18 14.94 -1.96
CA VAL A 134 -18.26 16.12 -1.08
C VAL A 134 -16.97 16.91 -1.21
N THR A 135 -17.10 18.21 -1.45
CA THR A 135 -15.96 19.11 -1.63
C THR A 135 -16.06 20.25 -0.64
N LEU A 136 -14.97 20.56 0.07
CA LEU A 136 -14.90 21.73 0.94
C LEU A 136 -14.91 23.02 0.12
N THR A 137 -15.54 24.06 0.67
CA THR A 137 -15.41 25.43 0.15
C THR A 137 -14.17 26.10 0.75
N GLU A 138 -13.78 27.27 0.23
CA GLU A 138 -12.71 28.09 0.81
C GLU A 138 -12.96 28.41 2.30
N GLU A 139 -14.22 28.70 2.66
CA GLU A 139 -14.61 28.94 4.06
C GLU A 139 -14.48 27.66 4.92
N GLY A 140 -14.80 26.49 4.35
CA GLY A 140 -14.61 25.21 5.02
C GLY A 140 -13.14 24.90 5.29
N ILE A 141 -12.28 25.12 4.30
CA ILE A 141 -10.83 24.95 4.42
C ILE A 141 -10.29 25.88 5.51
N ALA A 142 -10.61 27.17 5.45
CA ALA A 142 -10.15 28.14 6.43
C ALA A 142 -10.59 27.80 7.87
N ASN A 143 -11.81 27.28 8.05
CA ASN A 143 -12.27 26.84 9.38
C ASN A 143 -11.47 25.64 9.90
N ILE A 144 -11.19 24.65 9.04
CA ILE A 144 -10.38 23.49 9.41
C ILE A 144 -8.95 23.91 9.77
N GLU A 145 -8.32 24.75 8.96
CA GLU A 145 -6.98 25.30 9.22
C GLU A 145 -6.92 26.02 10.57
N ASN A 146 -7.89 26.89 10.84
CA ASN A 146 -7.99 27.61 12.11
C ASN A 146 -8.20 26.68 13.32
N TRP A 147 -8.98 25.61 13.18
CA TRP A 147 -9.21 24.66 14.28
C TRP A 147 -8.01 23.75 14.54
N LEU A 148 -7.25 23.42 13.50
CA LEU A 148 -6.02 22.63 13.61
C LEU A 148 -4.81 23.50 14.02
N GLY A 149 -4.91 24.82 13.87
CA GLY A 149 -3.80 25.74 14.13
C GLY A 149 -2.68 25.64 13.10
N ILE A 150 -3.04 25.35 11.84
CA ILE A 150 -2.11 25.24 10.71
C ILE A 150 -2.35 26.37 9.71
N ASP A 151 -1.31 26.77 9.00
CA ASP A 151 -1.39 27.88 8.03
C ASP A 151 -1.97 27.46 6.67
N ASN A 152 -1.67 26.23 6.22
CA ASN A 152 -2.11 25.71 4.93
C ASN A 152 -2.29 24.20 4.99
N LEU A 153 -3.52 23.72 4.80
CA LEU A 153 -3.86 22.30 4.78
C LEU A 153 -3.15 21.53 3.66
N TYR A 154 -2.89 22.20 2.52
CA TYR A 154 -2.30 21.59 1.33
C TYR A 154 -0.78 21.79 1.24
N SER A 155 -0.13 22.24 2.32
CA SER A 155 1.34 22.28 2.35
C SER A 155 1.94 20.87 2.37
N PRO A 156 3.18 20.67 1.89
CA PRO A 156 3.84 19.36 1.92
C PRO A 156 3.91 18.74 3.32
N GLU A 157 4.00 19.54 4.39
CA GLU A 157 4.02 19.03 5.77
C GLU A 157 2.65 18.51 6.23
N ASN A 158 1.56 19.10 5.74
CA ASN A 158 0.19 18.80 6.16
C ASN A 158 -0.57 17.90 5.19
N PHE A 159 -0.01 17.58 4.02
CA PHE A 159 -0.67 16.80 2.98
C PHE A 159 -1.18 15.44 3.48
N GLY A 160 -0.51 14.85 4.49
CA GLY A 160 -0.95 13.61 5.14
C GLY A 160 -2.27 13.72 5.92
N LEU A 161 -2.75 14.92 6.24
CA LEU A 161 -4.01 15.16 6.94
C LEU A 161 -5.24 15.09 6.02
N THR A 162 -5.06 15.45 4.74
CA THR A 162 -6.14 15.57 3.75
C THR A 162 -6.97 14.29 3.61
N PRO A 163 -6.39 13.08 3.50
CA PRO A 163 -7.17 11.86 3.41
C PRO A 163 -8.08 11.62 4.62
N TYR A 164 -7.63 11.95 5.84
CA TYR A 164 -8.43 11.80 7.05
C TYR A 164 -9.60 12.78 7.08
N LEU A 165 -9.38 14.03 6.66
CA LEU A 165 -10.43 15.03 6.54
C LEU A 165 -11.48 14.62 5.51
N ASP A 166 -11.05 14.23 4.32
CA ASP A 166 -11.93 13.82 3.23
C ASP A 166 -12.76 12.59 3.63
N ASN A 167 -12.13 11.60 4.27
CA ASN A 167 -12.82 10.43 4.79
C ASN A 167 -13.84 10.77 5.88
N ALA A 168 -13.48 11.63 6.84
CA ALA A 168 -14.41 12.05 7.88
C ALA A 168 -15.59 12.84 7.31
N LEU A 169 -15.34 13.72 6.33
CA LEU A 169 -16.37 14.49 5.64
C LEU A 169 -17.31 13.58 4.84
N ARG A 170 -16.73 12.63 4.09
CA ARG A 170 -17.47 11.61 3.34
C ARG A 170 -18.33 10.75 4.28
N ALA A 171 -17.77 10.27 5.38
CA ALA A 171 -18.48 9.49 6.40
C ALA A 171 -19.67 10.26 7.00
N GLN A 172 -19.47 11.51 7.41
CA GLN A 172 -20.51 12.34 8.02
C GLN A 172 -21.65 12.67 7.03
N VAL A 173 -21.29 12.99 5.80
CA VAL A 173 -22.23 13.58 4.83
C VAL A 173 -22.93 12.51 4.00
N LEU A 174 -22.19 11.52 3.49
CA LEU A 174 -22.67 10.57 2.49
C LEU A 174 -23.10 9.21 3.06
N PHE A 175 -22.69 8.86 4.27
CA PHE A 175 -23.08 7.60 4.90
C PHE A 175 -24.04 7.87 6.06
N LYS A 176 -25.15 7.11 6.08
CA LYS A 176 -26.21 7.24 7.09
C LYS A 176 -26.33 5.93 7.85
N ARG A 177 -26.31 6.07 9.17
CA ARG A 177 -26.64 4.97 10.08
C ARG A 177 -28.07 4.49 9.82
N ASP A 178 -28.26 3.19 9.92
CA ASP A 178 -29.52 2.46 9.67
C ASP A 178 -30.00 2.49 8.21
N ARG A 179 -29.17 2.97 7.28
CA ARG A 179 -29.38 2.89 5.83
C ARG A 179 -28.18 2.27 5.14
N ASP A 180 -27.00 2.88 5.28
CA ASP A 180 -25.78 2.44 4.62
C ASP A 180 -24.98 1.48 5.51
N TYR A 181 -25.08 1.65 6.84
CA TYR A 181 -24.45 0.79 7.83
C TYR A 181 -25.23 0.77 9.15
N ILE A 182 -25.00 -0.25 9.97
CA ILE A 182 -25.46 -0.30 11.37
C ILE A 182 -24.26 -0.41 12.31
N VAL A 183 -24.49 -0.12 13.59
CA VAL A 183 -23.51 -0.34 14.65
C VAL A 183 -24.05 -1.39 15.61
N GLN A 184 -23.39 -2.54 15.67
CA GLN A 184 -23.73 -3.66 16.53
C GLN A 184 -22.45 -4.23 17.14
N ASP A 185 -22.48 -4.54 18.44
CA ASP A 185 -21.32 -5.10 19.16
C ASP A 185 -20.02 -4.29 18.98
N HIS A 186 -20.16 -2.96 18.96
CA HIS A 186 -19.06 -1.99 18.72
C HIS A 186 -18.39 -2.14 17.34
N GLN A 187 -19.08 -2.76 16.37
CA GLN A 187 -18.63 -2.90 15.00
C GLN A 187 -19.56 -2.18 14.04
N VAL A 188 -18.97 -1.55 13.02
CA VAL A 188 -19.70 -1.02 11.87
C VAL A 188 -19.94 -2.17 10.89
N ILE A 189 -21.20 -2.42 10.55
CA ILE A 189 -21.60 -3.47 9.61
C ILE A 189 -22.29 -2.80 8.42
N ILE A 190 -21.76 -3.03 7.23
CA ILE A 190 -22.30 -2.47 5.99
C ILE A 190 -23.65 -3.12 5.67
N VAL A 191 -24.61 -2.30 5.23
CA VAL A 191 -25.90 -2.74 4.70
C VAL A 191 -25.83 -2.70 3.19
N ASP A 192 -26.13 -3.83 2.54
CA ASP A 192 -26.23 -3.92 1.09
C ASP A 192 -27.40 -3.07 0.57
N GLU A 193 -27.12 -2.12 -0.32
CA GLU A 193 -28.12 -1.14 -0.80
C GLU A 193 -29.28 -1.78 -1.57
N PHE A 194 -29.07 -2.93 -2.22
CA PHE A 194 -30.09 -3.61 -3.03
C PHE A 194 -30.95 -4.57 -2.23
N THR A 195 -30.32 -5.27 -1.27
CA THR A 195 -30.95 -6.41 -0.57
C THR A 195 -31.23 -6.13 0.90
N GLY A 196 -30.65 -5.08 1.48
CA GLY A 196 -30.71 -4.78 2.91
C GLY A 196 -29.96 -5.79 3.79
N ARG A 197 -29.17 -6.69 3.19
CA ARG A 197 -28.41 -7.72 3.93
C ARG A 197 -27.21 -7.12 4.63
N LEU A 198 -26.93 -7.64 5.82
CA LEU A 198 -25.74 -7.28 6.60
C LEU A 198 -24.50 -7.97 6.03
N MET A 199 -23.51 -7.18 5.64
CA MET A 199 -22.27 -7.65 5.02
C MET A 199 -21.16 -7.81 6.06
N HIS A 200 -21.26 -8.87 6.87
CA HIS A 200 -20.24 -9.17 7.88
C HIS A 200 -18.86 -9.40 7.25
N GLY A 201 -17.82 -8.87 7.89
CA GLY A 201 -16.42 -9.00 7.46
C GLY A 201 -16.00 -8.05 6.32
N ARG A 202 -16.92 -7.27 5.74
CA ARG A 202 -16.58 -6.24 4.76
C ARG A 202 -16.37 -4.89 5.44
N ARG A 203 -15.47 -4.09 4.86
CA ARG A 203 -15.17 -2.70 5.27
C ARG A 203 -15.23 -1.80 4.04
N TYR A 204 -15.45 -0.50 4.26
CA TYR A 204 -15.29 0.48 3.20
C TYR A 204 -13.81 0.61 2.81
N SER A 205 -13.55 1.04 1.58
CA SER A 205 -12.20 1.24 1.05
C SER A 205 -11.67 2.65 1.36
N GLU A 206 -10.35 2.81 1.27
CA GLU A 206 -9.62 4.09 1.42
C GLU A 206 -9.59 4.67 2.85
N GLY A 207 -9.86 3.86 3.87
CA GLY A 207 -9.85 4.24 5.29
C GLY A 207 -11.18 3.96 5.96
#